data_AF-A0AAU7X5H6-F1
#
_entry.id   AF-A0AAU7X5H6-F1
#
_cell.length_a   1.000
_cell.length_b   1.000
_cell.length_c   1.000
_cell.angle_alpha   90.00
_cell.angle_beta   90.00
_cell.angle_gamma   90.00
#
_symmetry.space_group_name_H-M   'P 1'
#
loop_
_entity.id
_entity.type
_entity.pdbx_description
1 polymer ?
#
loop_
_entity_poly.entity_id
_entity_poly.type
_entity_poly.pdbx_seq_one_letter_code
_entity_poly.pdbx_strand_id
1 'polypeptide(L)'
;MAQQLNKLDLSEDVVRAVREKVASGAYRSESDVVVAGLRALQDREDETERWLHETVGPTYDAHRREPEAAEPIGSVMARLRARMDRVVDEN
;
A
#
# COMPACT_ATOMS: atom_id res chain seq x y z
N MET A 1 -24.43 0.16 -20.93
CA MET A 1 -23.92 -0.97 -21.74
C MET A 1 -22.81 -1.64 -20.93
N ALA A 2 -22.91 -2.95 -20.66
CA ALA A 2 -21.81 -3.68 -20.03
C ALA A 2 -20.82 -4.09 -21.13
N GLN A 3 -19.55 -3.73 -20.99
CA GLN A 3 -18.49 -4.18 -21.89
C GLN A 3 -17.91 -5.48 -21.34
N GLN A 4 -17.82 -6.51 -22.19
CA GLN A 4 -17.18 -7.77 -21.84
C GLN A 4 -15.71 -7.74 -22.24
N LEU A 5 -14.81 -7.93 -21.27
CA LEU A 5 -13.39 -8.15 -21.52
C LEU A 5 -13.15 -9.63 -21.86
N ASN A 6 -12.40 -9.88 -22.94
CA ASN A 6 -12.09 -11.22 -23.44
C ASN A 6 -11.10 -11.99 -22.54
N LYS A 7 -10.90 -13.27 -22.88
CA LYS A 7 -10.09 -14.27 -22.16
C LYS A 7 -8.77 -13.71 -21.61
N LEU A 8 -8.58 -13.82 -20.29
CA LEU A 8 -7.30 -13.66 -19.60
C LEU A 8 -6.66 -15.04 -19.40
N ASP A 9 -5.38 -15.17 -19.69
CA ASP A 9 -4.62 -16.34 -19.27
C ASP A 9 -4.11 -16.11 -17.85
N LEU A 10 -4.55 -16.97 -16.93
CA LEU A 10 -4.22 -16.94 -15.51
C LEU A 10 -3.46 -18.22 -15.14
N SER A 11 -2.54 -18.12 -14.19
CA SER A 11 -1.89 -19.29 -13.60
C SER A 11 -2.88 -20.12 -12.78
N GLU A 12 -2.61 -21.43 -12.64
CA GLU A 12 -3.52 -22.37 -11.95
C GLU A 12 -3.81 -21.97 -10.51
N ASP A 13 -2.82 -21.43 -9.81
CA ASP A 13 -2.94 -20.96 -8.43
C ASP A 13 -3.90 -19.77 -8.31
N VAL A 14 -3.87 -18.83 -9.25
CA VAL A 14 -4.77 -17.68 -9.29
C VAL A 14 -6.20 -18.14 -9.59
N VAL A 15 -6.38 -19.06 -10.55
CA VAL A 15 -7.70 -19.63 -10.87
C VAL A 15 -8.29 -20.32 -9.65
N ARG A 16 -7.50 -21.13 -8.93
CA ARG A 16 -7.93 -21.78 -7.69
C ARG A 16 -8.35 -20.75 -6.64
N ALA A 17 -7.54 -19.72 -6.39
CA ALA A 17 -7.85 -18.69 -5.41
C ALA A 17 -9.14 -17.92 -5.73
N VAL A 18 -9.40 -17.64 -7.01
CA VAL A 18 -10.67 -17.00 -7.45
C VAL A 18 -11.86 -17.92 -7.17
N ARG A 19 -11.75 -19.21 -7.51
CA ARG A 19 -12.83 -20.19 -7.28
C ARG A 19 -13.13 -20.39 -5.80
N GLU A 20 -12.11 -20.45 -4.95
CA GLU A 20 -12.29 -20.54 -3.48
C GLU A 20 -13.04 -19.33 -2.92
N LYS A 21 -12.74 -18.12 -3.41
CA LYS A 21 -13.44 -16.89 -3.02
C LYS A 21 -14.91 -16.90 -3.41
N VAL A 22 -15.26 -17.47 -4.57
CA VAL A 22 -16.67 -17.63 -4.98
C VAL A 22 -17.35 -18.75 -4.17
N ALA A 23 -16.68 -19.90 -4.00
CA ALA A 23 -17.21 -21.04 -3.26
C ALA A 23 -17.49 -20.73 -1.78
N SER A 24 -16.71 -19.83 -1.17
CA SER A 24 -16.97 -19.36 0.19
C SER A 24 -18.18 -18.42 0.32
N GLY A 25 -18.77 -17.99 -0.81
CA GLY A 25 -19.89 -17.04 -0.83
C GLY A 25 -19.48 -15.57 -0.64
N ALA A 26 -18.19 -15.27 -0.51
CA ALA A 26 -17.70 -13.90 -0.38
C ALA A 26 -17.95 -13.05 -1.65
N TYR A 27 -18.07 -13.70 -2.82
CA TYR A 27 -18.33 -13.07 -4.11
C TYR A 27 -19.36 -13.88 -4.89
N ARG A 28 -20.24 -13.22 -5.67
CA ARG A 28 -21.25 -13.93 -6.48
C ARG A 28 -20.69 -14.57 -7.73
N SER A 29 -19.57 -14.09 -8.24
CA SER A 29 -19.00 -14.56 -9.51
C SER A 29 -17.48 -14.36 -9.56
N GLU A 30 -16.82 -15.09 -10.47
CA GLU A 30 -15.39 -14.92 -10.75
C GLU A 30 -15.10 -13.48 -11.25
N SER A 31 -16.01 -12.90 -12.04
CA SER A 31 -15.90 -11.50 -12.50
C SER A 31 -15.97 -10.51 -11.34
N ASP A 32 -16.82 -10.75 -10.33
CA ASP A 32 -16.92 -9.90 -9.15
C ASP A 32 -15.59 -9.93 -8.36
N VAL A 33 -14.91 -11.08 -8.28
CA VAL A 33 -13.58 -11.19 -7.67
C VAL A 33 -12.54 -10.36 -8.43
N VAL A 34 -12.53 -10.45 -9.77
CA VAL A 34 -11.58 -9.70 -10.60
C VAL A 34 -11.82 -8.19 -10.48
N VAL A 35 -13.07 -7.73 -10.54
CA VAL A 35 -13.41 -6.31 -10.38
C VAL A 35 -13.01 -5.79 -9.00
N ALA A 36 -13.27 -6.56 -7.94
CA ALA A 36 -12.85 -6.20 -6.59
C ALA A 36 -11.33 -6.15 -6.47
N GLY A 37 -10.61 -7.10 -7.07
CA GLY A 37 -9.15 -7.10 -7.10
C GLY A 37 -8.58 -5.87 -7.82
N LEU A 38 -9.14 -5.51 -8.98
CA LEU A 38 -8.72 -4.31 -9.71
C LEU A 38 -8.98 -3.03 -8.91
N ARG A 39 -10.13 -2.91 -8.24
CA ARG A 39 -10.41 -1.76 -7.37
C ARG A 39 -9.43 -1.66 -6.20
N ALA A 40 -9.12 -2.78 -5.54
CA ALA A 40 -8.15 -2.79 -4.46
C ALA A 40 -6.74 -2.37 -4.92
N LEU A 41 -6.36 -2.69 -6.16
CA LEU A 41 -5.11 -2.20 -6.76
C LEU A 41 -5.16 -0.69 -7.00
N GLN A 42 -6.25 -0.18 -7.56
CA GLN A 42 -6.45 1.26 -7.79
C GLN A 42 -6.46 2.05 -6.49
N ASP A 43 -7.18 1.60 -5.47
CA ASP A 43 -7.25 2.26 -4.17
C ASP A 43 -5.85 2.40 -3.54
N ARG A 44 -5.02 1.36 -3.67
CA ARG A 44 -3.64 1.36 -3.16
C ARG A 44 -2.73 2.32 -3.95
N GLU A 45 -2.91 2.39 -5.27
CA GLU A 45 -2.19 3.34 -6.12
C GLU A 45 -2.58 4.78 -5.78
N ASP A 46 -3.87 5.05 -5.66
CA ASP A 46 -4.42 6.37 -5.32
C ASP A 46 -3.99 6.84 -3.91
N GLU A 47 -3.96 5.93 -2.93
CA GLU A 47 -3.47 6.23 -1.58
C GLU A 47 -1.98 6.59 -1.59
N THR A 48 -1.18 5.85 -2.37
CA THR A 48 0.25 6.13 -2.53
C THR A 48 0.47 7.49 -3.18
N GLU A 49 -0.22 7.76 -4.28
CA GLU A 49 -0.12 9.03 -5.00
C GLU A 49 -0.55 10.21 -4.14
N ARG A 50 -1.65 10.05 -3.39
CA ARG A 50 -2.11 11.06 -2.44
C ARG A 50 -1.07 11.34 -1.37
N TRP A 51 -0.46 10.30 -0.78
CA TRP A 51 0.58 10.49 0.22
C TRP A 51 1.82 11.21 -0.36
N LEU A 52 2.22 10.88 -1.60
CA LEU A 52 3.30 11.56 -2.29
C LEU A 52 2.99 13.06 -2.47
N HIS A 53 1.79 13.38 -2.94
CA HIS A 53 1.37 14.76 -3.19
C HIS A 53 1.12 15.58 -1.93
N GLU A 54 0.48 15.00 -0.91
CA GLU A 54 0.04 15.73 0.28
C GLU A 54 1.09 15.76 1.38
N THR A 55 1.97 14.76 1.45
CA THR A 55 2.98 14.65 2.52
C THR A 55 4.39 14.84 1.99
N VAL A 56 4.80 14.04 1.00
CA VAL A 56 6.20 14.01 0.55
C VAL A 56 6.57 15.30 -0.18
N GLY A 57 5.75 15.75 -1.14
CA GLY A 57 5.97 16.98 -1.90
C GLY A 57 6.15 18.20 -0.98
N PRO A 58 5.19 18.51 -0.09
CA PRO A 58 5.31 19.63 0.84
C PRO A 58 6.51 19.52 1.79
N THR A 59 6.82 18.32 2.29
CA THR A 59 7.99 18.09 3.17
C THR A 59 9.29 18.36 2.42
N TYR A 60 9.41 17.87 1.18
CA TYR A 60 10.58 18.10 0.33
C TYR A 60 10.74 19.59 0.02
N ASP A 61 9.65 20.26 -0.37
CA ASP A 61 9.66 21.68 -0.67
C ASP A 61 10.03 22.53 0.55
N ALA A 62 9.53 22.18 1.75
CA ALA A 62 9.92 22.82 3.00
C ALA A 62 11.42 22.64 3.27
N HIS A 63 11.93 21.42 3.16
CA HIS A 63 13.35 21.14 3.35
C HIS A 63 14.23 21.85 2.31
N ARG A 64 13.79 21.93 1.05
CA ARG A 64 14.53 22.64 0.00
C ARG A 64 14.62 24.14 0.27
N ARG A 65 13.60 24.74 0.91
CA ARG A 65 13.59 26.16 1.29
C ARG A 65 14.49 26.42 2.51
N GLU A 66 14.44 25.53 3.50
CA GLU A 66 15.17 25.67 4.77
C GLU A 66 15.89 24.36 5.12
N PRO A 67 17.04 24.07 4.48
CA PRO A 67 17.77 22.82 4.70
C PRO A 67 18.24 22.64 6.16
N GLU A 68 18.59 23.73 6.83
CA GLU A 68 19.05 23.77 8.22
C GLU A 68 17.96 23.41 9.23
N ALA A 69 16.68 23.45 8.83
CA ALA A 69 15.57 23.01 9.67
C ALA A 69 15.49 21.48 9.79
N ALA A 70 16.24 20.73 8.98
CA ALA A 70 16.28 19.28 9.07
C ALA A 70 17.19 18.78 10.21
N GLU A 71 16.72 17.77 10.95
CA GLU A 71 17.57 17.10 11.92
C GLU A 71 18.61 16.19 11.24
N PRO A 72 19.87 16.21 11.69
CA PRO A 72 20.88 15.28 11.22
C PRO A 72 20.48 13.82 11.49
N ILE A 73 20.60 12.96 10.47
CA ILE A 73 20.20 11.55 10.54
C ILE A 73 20.84 10.79 11.71
N GLY A 74 22.06 11.16 12.12
CA GLY A 74 22.74 10.58 13.27
C GLY A 74 21.99 10.82 14.59
N SER A 75 21.43 12.02 14.78
CA SER A 75 20.62 12.38 15.97
C SER A 75 19.32 11.58 16.00
N VAL A 76 18.64 11.48 14.85
CA VAL A 76 17.41 10.70 14.70
C VAL A 76 17.64 9.23 15.02
N MET A 77 18.71 8.63 14.47
CA MET A 77 19.05 7.23 14.69
C MET A 77 19.48 6.95 16.14
N ALA A 78 20.21 7.86 16.78
CA ALA A 78 20.55 7.74 18.20
C ALA A 78 19.30 7.74 19.08
N ARG A 79 18.35 8.66 18.81
CA ARG A 79 17.06 8.73 19.52
C ARG A 79 16.22 7.48 19.31
N LEU A 80 16.18 6.94 18.09
CA LEU A 80 15.47 5.71 17.77
C LEU A 80 16.04 4.50 18.53
N ARG A 81 17.36 4.30 18.50
CA ARG A 81 18.03 3.21 19.24
C ARG A 81 17.77 3.29 20.73
N ALA A 82 17.95 4.48 21.33
CA ALA A 82 17.66 4.69 22.74
C ALA A 82 16.19 4.41 23.11
N ARG A 83 15.25 4.52 22.15
CA ARG A 83 13.85 4.12 22.36
C ARG A 83 13.68 2.60 22.27
N MET A 84 14.34 1.95 21.31
CA MET A 84 14.29 0.50 21.16
C MET A 84 14.91 -0.21 22.36
N ASP A 85 16.05 0.26 22.87
CA ASP A 85 16.71 -0.32 24.04
C ASP A 85 15.79 -0.28 25.28
N ARG A 86 15.09 0.84 25.49
CA ARG A 86 14.08 0.97 26.57
C ARG A 86 12.92 -0.02 26.45
N VAL A 87 12.49 -0.35 25.22
CA VAL A 87 11.41 -1.32 25.00
C VAL A 87 11.90 -2.76 25.23
N VAL A 88 13.20 -3.01 25.03
CA VAL A 88 13.83 -4.30 25.31
C VAL A 88 14.07 -4.48 26.81
N ASP A 89 14.44 -3.43 27.54
CA ASP A 89 14.67 -3.47 28.99
C ASP A 89 13.37 -3.57 29.83
N GLU A 90 12.21 -3.28 29.24
CA GLU A 90 10.88 -3.36 29.88
C GLU A 90 10.20 -4.74 29.75
N ASN A 91 10.81 -5.72 29.06
CA ASN A 91 10.37 -7.12 28.96
C ASN A 91 11.34 -8.08 29.66
#